data_AF-A0A1H3PA16-F1
#
_entry.id   AF-A0A1H3PA16-F1
#
_cell.length_a   1.000
_cell.length_b   1.000
_cell.length_c   1.000
_cell.angle_alpha   90.00
_cell.angle_beta   90.00
_cell.angle_gamma   90.00
#
_symmetry.space_group_name_H-M   'P 1'
#
loop_
_entity.id
_entity.type
_entity.pdbx_description
1 polymer ?
#
loop_
_entity_poly.entity_id
_entity_poly.type
_entity_poly.pdbx_seq_one_letter_code
_entity_poly.pdbx_strand_id
1 'polypeptide(L)'
;MPVHSEAPAKTTLPTSELNDLMVCAFRYALGRRTYATSTVSELVEQHWAGLPVGWRELVHREVREAVAAGCAGDACDVASWKRLLELPIR
;
A
#
# COMPACT_ATOMS: atom_id res chain seq x y z
N MET A 1 47.32 7.67 -3.64
CA MET A 1 46.26 7.68 -4.65
C MET A 1 44.92 7.74 -3.92
N PRO A 2 44.18 8.86 -3.93
CA PRO A 2 42.87 8.90 -3.30
C PRO A 2 41.86 8.17 -4.19
N VAL A 3 41.23 7.14 -3.63
CA VAL A 3 40.13 6.42 -4.27
C VAL A 3 38.88 7.28 -4.07
N HIS A 4 38.46 8.00 -5.11
CA HIS A 4 37.16 8.66 -5.12
C HIS A 4 36.09 7.56 -5.20
N SER A 5 35.57 7.15 -4.04
CA SER A 5 34.35 6.34 -3.98
C SER A 5 33.17 7.27 -4.30
N GLU A 6 32.80 7.35 -5.58
CA GLU A 6 31.50 7.90 -5.96
C GLU A 6 30.40 7.11 -5.24
N ALA A 7 29.56 7.82 -4.48
CA ALA A 7 28.36 7.22 -3.90
C ALA A 7 27.49 6.69 -5.06
N PRO A 8 26.91 5.47 -4.95
CA PRO A 8 26.08 4.94 -6.02
C PRO A 8 24.90 5.90 -6.28
N ALA A 9 24.66 6.18 -7.55
CA ALA A 9 23.53 6.99 -7.99
C ALA A 9 22.24 6.45 -7.36
N LYS A 10 21.48 7.31 -6.67
CA LYS A 10 20.20 6.94 -6.07
C LYS A 10 19.25 6.53 -7.20
N THR A 11 19.04 5.23 -7.37
CA THR A 11 18.09 4.71 -8.36
C THR A 11 16.68 5.04 -7.91
N THR A 12 16.00 5.96 -8.61
CA THR A 12 14.58 6.26 -8.43
C THR A 12 13.76 5.39 -9.38
N LEU A 13 12.78 4.66 -8.85
CA LEU A 13 11.81 3.93 -9.67
C LEU A 13 10.87 4.90 -10.39
N PRO A 14 10.45 4.60 -11.63
CA PRO A 14 9.34 5.29 -12.29
C PRO A 14 8.05 5.20 -11.47
N THR A 15 7.22 6.24 -11.50
CA THR A 15 5.95 6.31 -10.73
C THR A 15 5.00 5.14 -11.02
N SER A 16 4.95 4.65 -12.26
CA SER A 16 4.11 3.50 -12.62
C SER A 16 4.55 2.20 -11.95
N GLU A 17 5.86 1.95 -11.89
CA GLU A 17 6.42 0.75 -11.25
C GLU A 17 6.25 0.81 -9.73
N LEU A 18 6.41 2.01 -9.15
CA LEU A 18 6.15 2.22 -7.73
C LEU A 18 4.69 1.97 -7.40
N ASN A 19 3.77 2.45 -8.25
CA ASN A 19 2.35 2.14 -8.13
C ASN A 19 2.21 0.63 -8.13
N ASP A 20 2.56 -0.09 -9.21
CA ASP A 20 2.43 -1.56 -9.33
C ASP A 20 2.95 -2.32 -8.11
N LEU A 21 4.10 -1.93 -7.58
CA LEU A 21 4.67 -2.51 -6.36
C LEU A 21 3.75 -2.32 -5.13
N MET A 22 3.10 -1.16 -4.99
CA MET A 22 2.15 -0.89 -3.91
C MET A 22 0.89 -1.77 -3.94
N VAL A 23 0.31 -2.13 -5.10
CA VAL A 23 -0.85 -3.08 -5.14
C VAL A 23 -0.35 -4.46 -4.83
N CYS A 24 0.80 -4.85 -5.37
CA CYS A 24 1.39 -6.12 -5.02
C CYS A 24 1.59 -6.24 -3.50
N ALA A 25 2.14 -5.20 -2.87
CA ALA A 25 2.30 -5.14 -1.42
C ALA A 25 0.94 -5.14 -0.69
N PHE A 26 -0.03 -4.36 -1.15
CA PHE A 26 -1.39 -4.30 -0.59
C PHE A 26 -2.08 -5.66 -0.62
N ARG A 27 -2.15 -6.28 -1.80
CA ARG A 27 -2.77 -7.61 -1.97
C ARG A 27 -2.04 -8.69 -1.21
N TYR A 28 -0.71 -8.61 -1.17
CA TYR A 28 0.07 -9.52 -0.35
C TYR A 28 -0.29 -9.36 1.12
N ALA A 29 -0.35 -8.14 1.65
CA ALA A 29 -0.58 -7.86 3.07
C ALA A 29 -2.02 -8.12 3.53
N LEU A 30 -3.01 -7.92 2.64
CA LEU A 30 -4.42 -8.09 2.95
C LEU A 30 -4.70 -9.51 3.48
N GLY A 31 -5.12 -9.60 4.75
CA GLY A 31 -5.45 -10.86 5.42
C GLY A 31 -4.28 -11.66 5.99
N ARG A 32 -3.03 -11.15 5.97
CA ARG A 32 -1.86 -11.89 6.45
C ARG A 32 -1.66 -11.93 7.96
N ARG A 33 -2.36 -11.08 8.74
CA ARG A 33 -2.18 -10.95 10.20
C ARG A 33 -0.71 -10.78 10.60
N THR A 34 -0.03 -9.81 9.98
CA THR A 34 1.37 -9.48 10.27
C THR A 34 1.56 -7.98 10.35
N TYR A 35 2.73 -7.53 10.81
CA TYR A 35 3.12 -6.11 10.78
C TYR A 35 3.04 -5.48 9.39
N ALA A 36 3.09 -6.29 8.31
CA ALA A 36 2.97 -5.81 6.95
C ALA A 36 1.62 -5.12 6.70
N THR A 37 0.55 -5.51 7.41
CA THR A 37 -0.76 -4.85 7.32
C THR A 37 -0.65 -3.36 7.65
N SER A 38 -0.16 -3.02 8.85
CA SER A 38 -0.08 -1.63 9.29
C SER A 38 0.89 -0.85 8.41
N THR A 39 2.08 -1.39 8.14
CA THR A 39 3.08 -0.77 7.26
C THR A 39 2.53 -0.46 5.88
N VAL A 40 1.85 -1.41 5.24
CA VAL A 40 1.33 -1.21 3.88
C VAL A 40 0.11 -0.29 3.89
N SER A 41 -0.79 -0.41 4.86
CA SER A 41 -1.94 0.49 4.98
C SER A 41 -1.51 1.96 5.13
N GLU A 42 -0.50 2.23 5.97
CA GLU A 42 0.06 3.57 6.17
C GLU A 42 0.75 4.08 4.91
N LEU A 43 1.49 3.21 4.21
CA LEU A 43 2.16 3.59 2.96
C LEU A 43 1.15 3.95 1.86
N VAL A 44 0.06 3.18 1.75
CA VAL A 44 -1.03 3.44 0.80
C VAL A 44 -1.75 4.75 1.16
N GLU A 45 -2.02 4.99 2.43
CA GLU A 45 -2.63 6.23 2.92
C GLU A 45 -1.77 7.46 2.57
N GLN A 46 -0.47 7.40 2.83
CA GLN A 46 0.48 8.50 2.56
C GLN A 46 0.55 8.88 1.07
N HIS A 47 0.42 7.90 0.17
CA HIS A 47 0.53 8.11 -1.27
C HIS A 47 -0.83 8.15 -1.98
N TRP A 48 -1.94 8.12 -1.24
CA TRP A 48 -3.29 7.93 -1.79
C TRP A 48 -3.62 8.91 -2.91
N ALA A 49 -3.31 10.20 -2.73
CA ALA A 49 -3.58 11.25 -3.71
C ALA A 49 -2.79 11.09 -5.03
N GLY A 50 -1.66 10.38 -5.01
CA GLY A 50 -0.83 10.09 -6.18
C GLY A 50 -1.22 8.81 -6.92
N LEU A 51 -2.08 7.97 -6.32
CA LEU A 51 -2.51 6.71 -6.93
C LEU A 51 -3.53 6.95 -8.06
N PRO A 52 -3.46 6.17 -9.15
CA PRO A 52 -4.49 6.17 -10.19
C PRO A 52 -5.89 5.92 -9.60
N VAL A 53 -6.93 6.53 -10.18
CA VAL A 53 -8.31 6.38 -9.70
C VAL A 53 -8.72 4.90 -9.63
N GLY A 54 -8.45 4.13 -10.69
CA GLY A 54 -8.80 2.70 -10.72
C GLY A 54 -8.10 1.87 -9.63
N TRP A 55 -6.95 2.33 -9.14
CA TRP A 55 -6.26 1.70 -8.01
C TRP A 55 -6.93 2.00 -6.68
N ARG A 56 -7.34 3.24 -6.49
CA ARG A 56 -8.09 3.67 -5.30
C ARG A 56 -9.43 2.92 -5.21
N GLU A 57 -10.13 2.77 -6.33
CA GLU A 57 -11.35 1.96 -6.44
C GLU A 57 -11.10 0.49 -6.11
N LEU A 58 -10.02 -0.09 -6.63
CA LEU A 58 -9.63 -1.48 -6.38
C LEU A 58 -9.35 -1.73 -4.90
N VAL A 59 -8.58 -0.85 -4.24
CA VAL A 59 -8.29 -0.96 -2.80
C VAL A 59 -9.59 -0.87 -1.99
N HIS A 60 -10.47 0.10 -2.29
CA HIS A 60 -11.77 0.21 -1.62
C HIS A 60 -12.61 -1.06 -1.77
N ARG A 61 -12.68 -1.61 -2.98
CA ARG A 61 -13.44 -2.83 -3.26
C ARG A 61 -12.87 -4.02 -2.48
N GLU A 62 -11.57 -4.31 -2.64
CA GLU A 62 -10.94 -5.50 -2.05
C GLU A 62 -10.91 -5.43 -0.52
N VAL A 63 -10.73 -4.24 0.07
CA VAL A 63 -10.86 -4.06 1.53
C VAL A 63 -12.29 -4.35 2.00
N ARG A 64 -13.32 -3.79 1.33
CA ARG A 64 -14.72 -4.04 1.71
C ARG A 64 -15.07 -5.52 1.62
N GLU A 65 -14.67 -6.16 0.53
CA GLU A 65 -14.88 -7.60 0.32
C GLU A 65 -14.19 -8.43 1.41
N ALA A 66 -12.93 -8.16 1.71
CA ALA A 66 -12.18 -8.90 2.72
C ALA A 66 -12.72 -8.69 4.14
N VAL A 67 -13.18 -7.48 4.47
CA VAL A 67 -13.82 -7.19 5.76
C VAL A 67 -15.16 -7.90 5.87
N ALA A 68 -15.99 -7.86 4.82
CA ALA A 68 -17.28 -8.53 4.80
C ALA A 68 -17.15 -10.07 4.89
N ALA A 69 -16.10 -10.62 4.26
CA ALA A 69 -15.80 -12.05 4.32
C ALA A 69 -15.09 -12.49 5.62
N GLY A 70 -14.73 -11.55 6.51
CA GLY A 70 -14.00 -11.86 7.75
C GLY A 70 -12.56 -12.33 7.51
N CYS A 71 -11.96 -12.02 6.36
CA CYS A 71 -10.60 -12.43 5.99
C CYS A 71 -9.60 -11.27 5.92
N ALA A 72 -9.99 -10.05 6.31
CA ALA A 72 -9.10 -8.88 6.33
C ALA A 72 -8.02 -8.88 7.43
N GLY A 73 -8.01 -9.88 8.31
CA GLY A 73 -7.07 -10.00 9.44
C GLY A 73 -7.77 -9.94 10.80
N ASP A 74 -7.02 -9.61 11.84
CA ASP A 74 -7.55 -9.40 13.19
C ASP A 74 -8.17 -7.99 13.34
N ALA A 75 -8.75 -7.68 14.50
CA ALA A 75 -9.45 -6.41 14.72
C ALA A 75 -8.58 -5.17 14.45
N CYS A 76 -7.29 -5.22 14.79
CA CYS A 76 -6.33 -4.15 14.53
C CYS A 76 -5.99 -4.00 13.03
N ASP A 77 -5.93 -5.11 12.30
CA ASP A 77 -5.75 -5.11 10.85
C ASP A 77 -6.95 -4.46 10.17
N VAL A 78 -8.17 -4.88 10.56
CA VAL A 78 -9.43 -4.33 10.05
C VAL A 78 -9.52 -2.83 10.30
N ALA A 79 -9.15 -2.37 11.50
CA ALA A 79 -9.11 -0.93 11.81
C ALA A 79 -8.14 -0.19 10.90
N SER A 80 -6.98 -0.78 10.59
CA SER A 80 -6.00 -0.21 9.67
C SER A 80 -6.53 -0.10 8.24
N TRP A 81 -7.16 -1.15 7.73
CA TRP A 81 -7.75 -1.13 6.39
C TRP A 81 -8.94 -0.18 6.26
N LYS A 82 -9.78 -0.07 7.31
CA LYS A 82 -10.95 0.82 7.29
C LYS A 82 -10.59 2.29 7.14
N ARG A 83 -9.43 2.74 7.63
CA ARG A 83 -8.92 4.11 7.39
C ARG A 83 -8.85 4.44 5.90
N LEU A 84 -8.44 3.49 5.07
CA LEU A 84 -8.36 3.68 3.62
C LEU A 84 -9.75 3.91 2.98
N LEU A 85 -10.81 3.35 3.57
CA LEU A 85 -12.19 3.52 3.08
C LEU A 85 -12.74 4.93 3.31
N GLU A 86 -12.13 5.71 4.21
CA GLU A 86 -12.50 7.09 4.51
C GLU A 86 -11.83 8.09 3.54
N LEU A 87 -10.84 7.62 2.77
CA LEU A 87 -10.11 8.45 1.81
C LEU A 87 -10.92 8.67 0.51
N PRO A 88 -10.85 9.86 -0.11
CA PRO A 88 -11.64 10.19 -1.29
C PRO A 88 -11.12 9.52 -2.57
N ILE A 89 -12.05 9.02 -3.39
CA ILE A 89 -11.81 8.63 -4.78
C ILE A 89 -12.27 9.82 -5.65
N ARG A 90 -11.37 10.74 -5.96
CA ARG A 90 -11.64 11.90 -6.83
C ARG A 90 -10.50 12.09 -7.83
#